data_AF-B4PL66-F1
#
_entry.id   AF-B4PL66-F1
#
_cell.length_a   1.000
_cell.length_b   1.000
_cell.length_c   1.000
_cell.angle_alpha   90.00
_cell.angle_beta   90.00
_cell.angle_gamma   90.00
#
_symmetry.space_group_name_H-M   'P 1'
#
loop_
_entity.id
_entity.type
_entity.pdbx_description
1 polymer ?
#
loop_
_entity_poly.entity_id
_entity_poly.type
_entity_poly.pdbx_seq_one_letter_code
_entity_poly.pdbx_strand_id
1 'polypeptide(L)'
;MSSPRTEDANTNDMVANSDSERENEDLALLKLVLRKLNVNDQTLLHRHVGQIPDALHMLWRLQHPRLNFEFMQRKLRRSDLELFLQEMIRDIPSIKFRSEHLQEELNILERANIGRLLHVKCCAITWDNSPSKRKTKFPLWPFLALPRLMSNLTDLDIYCPVQDCFIDQFGKLEALTIAGEISTPAMEAIYLSGAPLKTLDLPGPHTYPIRGISHCKHLCNLLVHLDTFFAGQSEILQLPRLAELRITEIRENKDITKALSNVVQEKCNELVGIKIDCSFADHAKFLSKLALDRCMNLTTLELSNCIFEYQDMAELCFPVCITYAQFANCPDLTDEQLLDFIKANTKLEELILDQCPELTENLLHGVLKVRSSGTKQVRLLLSVGRSPDLWDSYQQNLNYWARKESILKMESVQSHDLDNIVMHFEITKDIPEN
;
A
#
# COMPACT_ATOMS: atom_id res chain seq x y z
N MET A 1 -26.03 71.39 40.56
CA MET A 1 -27.45 71.28 40.15
C MET A 1 -27.50 70.50 38.84
N SER A 2 -28.50 69.61 38.73
CA SER A 2 -28.92 68.81 37.55
C SER A 2 -28.08 67.57 37.16
N SER A 3 -28.53 66.40 37.63
CA SER A 3 -28.46 65.09 36.95
C SER A 3 -29.52 65.02 35.82
N PRO A 4 -29.66 63.92 35.04
CA PRO A 4 -28.69 62.97 34.46
C PRO A 4 -28.99 62.70 32.95
N ARG A 5 -28.20 61.86 32.25
CA ARG A 5 -28.72 60.90 31.26
C ARG A 5 -27.69 59.81 30.93
N THR A 6 -28.04 58.59 31.32
CA THR A 6 -27.55 57.30 30.83
C THR A 6 -28.06 57.09 29.40
N GLU A 7 -27.17 56.81 28.45
CA GLU A 7 -27.50 56.22 27.15
C GLU A 7 -26.47 55.11 26.85
N ASP A 8 -27.01 54.01 26.35
CA ASP A 8 -26.46 52.68 26.31
C ASP A 8 -25.28 52.53 25.34
N ALA A 9 -24.15 52.04 25.85
CA ALA A 9 -23.06 51.51 25.05
C ALA A 9 -23.28 49.99 24.88
N ASN A 10 -24.09 49.58 23.91
CA ASN A 10 -24.20 48.17 23.53
C ASN A 10 -24.77 47.97 22.12
N THR A 11 -24.08 48.49 21.11
CA THR A 11 -24.33 48.15 19.69
C THR A 11 -23.08 48.49 18.89
N ASN A 12 -22.07 47.62 18.88
CA ASN A 12 -21.05 47.63 17.82
C ASN A 12 -20.32 46.29 17.58
N ASP A 13 -20.65 45.20 18.29
CA ASP A 13 -19.98 43.90 18.12
C ASP A 13 -20.75 42.86 17.29
N MET A 14 -21.90 43.20 16.67
CA MET A 14 -22.67 42.25 15.84
C MET A 14 -22.52 42.44 14.32
N VAL A 15 -21.72 43.39 13.85
CA VAL A 15 -21.59 43.66 12.39
C VAL A 15 -20.38 42.96 11.77
N ALA A 16 -19.35 42.61 12.54
CA ALA A 16 -18.13 42.02 11.99
C ALA A 16 -18.24 40.51 11.63
N ASN A 17 -19.17 39.76 12.24
CA ASN A 17 -19.33 38.33 11.95
C ASN A 17 -20.16 38.04 10.69
N SER A 18 -21.17 38.87 10.38
CA SER A 18 -22.08 38.60 9.26
C SER A 18 -21.44 38.79 7.89
N ASP A 19 -20.45 39.67 7.80
CA ASP A 19 -19.75 39.93 6.52
C ASP A 19 -18.80 38.77 6.18
N SER A 20 -18.15 38.17 7.18
CA SER A 20 -17.27 37.00 6.97
C SER A 20 -18.04 35.73 6.57
N GLU A 21 -19.26 35.54 7.08
CA GLU A 21 -20.13 34.43 6.70
C GLU A 21 -20.68 34.59 5.28
N ARG A 22 -21.08 35.82 4.89
CA ARG A 22 -21.55 36.14 3.53
C ARG A 22 -20.43 36.05 2.50
N GLU A 23 -19.23 36.53 2.81
CA GLU A 23 -18.05 36.38 1.94
C GLU A 23 -17.71 34.90 1.69
N ASN A 24 -17.89 34.03 2.69
CA ASN A 24 -17.66 32.59 2.56
C ASN A 24 -18.72 31.89 1.69
N GLU A 25 -19.99 32.29 1.81
CA GLU A 25 -21.09 31.80 0.97
C GLU A 25 -20.93 32.26 -0.50
N ASP A 26 -20.57 33.52 -0.71
CA ASP A 26 -20.30 34.07 -2.04
C ASP A 26 -19.09 33.38 -2.67
N LEU A 27 -18.02 33.11 -1.92
CA LEU A 27 -16.87 32.34 -2.37
C LEU A 27 -17.24 30.89 -2.75
N ALA A 28 -18.17 30.27 -2.02
CA ALA A 28 -18.67 28.93 -2.31
C ALA A 28 -19.52 28.87 -3.59
N LEU A 29 -20.39 29.86 -3.80
CA LEU A 29 -21.14 30.02 -5.05
C LEU A 29 -20.21 30.30 -6.24
N LEU A 30 -19.21 31.15 -6.04
CA LEU A 30 -18.20 31.47 -7.05
C LEU A 30 -17.42 30.21 -7.47
N LYS A 31 -17.02 29.35 -6.52
CA LYS A 31 -16.41 28.04 -6.81
C LYS A 31 -17.29 27.15 -7.68
N LEU A 32 -18.60 27.13 -7.44
CA LEU A 32 -19.56 26.29 -8.16
C LEU A 32 -19.72 26.73 -9.62
N VAL A 33 -19.63 28.05 -9.86
CA VAL A 33 -19.61 28.64 -11.21
C VAL A 33 -18.25 28.41 -11.89
N LEU A 34 -17.14 28.69 -11.20
CA LEU A 34 -15.78 28.53 -11.75
C LEU A 34 -15.44 27.07 -12.09
N ARG A 35 -16.01 26.11 -11.37
CA ARG A 35 -15.87 24.66 -11.67
C ARG A 35 -16.42 24.27 -13.04
N LYS A 36 -17.36 25.05 -13.61
CA LYS A 36 -17.91 24.81 -14.96
C LYS A 36 -17.00 25.33 -16.07
N LEU A 37 -16.00 26.14 -15.74
CA LEU A 37 -15.04 26.70 -16.68
C LEU A 37 -13.84 25.77 -16.85
N ASN A 38 -13.21 25.80 -18.02
CA ASN A 38 -11.96 25.10 -18.23
C ASN A 38 -10.78 25.85 -17.57
N VAL A 39 -9.63 25.19 -17.42
CA VAL A 39 -8.49 25.76 -16.68
C VAL A 39 -7.92 27.01 -17.37
N ASN A 40 -8.01 27.14 -18.71
CA ASN A 40 -7.61 28.38 -19.41
C ASN A 40 -8.49 29.56 -19.00
N ASP A 41 -9.81 29.38 -19.05
CA ASP A 41 -10.78 30.42 -18.72
C ASP A 41 -10.64 30.83 -17.24
N GLN A 42 -10.35 29.87 -16.37
CA GLN A 42 -10.01 30.12 -14.97
C GLN A 42 -8.73 30.96 -14.84
N THR A 43 -7.63 30.61 -15.52
CA THR A 43 -6.38 31.40 -15.47
C THR A 43 -6.54 32.81 -16.03
N LEU A 44 -7.41 33.01 -17.03
CA LEU A 44 -7.74 34.34 -17.55
C LEU A 44 -8.52 35.17 -16.52
N LEU A 45 -9.52 34.58 -15.85
CA LEU A 45 -10.26 35.25 -14.79
C LEU A 45 -9.37 35.60 -13.59
N HIS A 46 -8.42 34.73 -13.24
CA HIS A 46 -7.41 34.99 -12.20
C HIS A 46 -6.61 36.26 -12.48
N ARG A 47 -6.23 36.52 -13.74
CA ARG A 47 -5.44 37.70 -14.11
C ARG A 47 -6.21 39.01 -14.04
N HIS A 48 -7.52 38.97 -14.20
CA HIS A 48 -8.32 40.17 -14.49
C HIS A 48 -9.31 40.57 -13.40
N VAL A 49 -9.51 39.74 -12.36
CA VAL A 49 -10.50 40.01 -11.31
C VAL A 49 -9.90 39.75 -9.93
N GLY A 50 -9.85 40.78 -9.05
CA GLY A 50 -9.08 40.73 -7.80
C GLY A 50 -9.58 39.80 -6.69
N GLN A 51 -10.86 39.40 -6.69
CA GLN A 51 -11.46 38.52 -5.65
C GLN A 51 -11.55 37.04 -6.08
N ILE A 52 -11.23 36.73 -7.34
CA ILE A 52 -11.30 35.38 -7.92
C ILE A 52 -10.06 34.51 -7.62
N PRO A 53 -8.84 35.06 -7.45
CA PRO A 53 -7.62 34.29 -7.17
C PRO A 53 -7.75 33.30 -6.02
N ASP A 54 -8.27 33.72 -4.86
CA ASP A 54 -8.39 32.85 -3.69
C ASP A 54 -9.36 31.69 -3.90
N ALA A 55 -10.48 31.94 -4.61
CA ALA A 55 -11.45 30.91 -4.98
C ALA A 55 -10.85 29.90 -5.96
N LEU A 56 -10.09 30.38 -6.96
CA LEU A 56 -9.43 29.57 -7.96
C LEU A 56 -8.27 28.77 -7.38
N HIS A 57 -7.48 29.37 -6.49
CA HIS A 57 -6.38 28.72 -5.82
C HIS A 57 -6.86 27.51 -5.01
N MET A 58 -7.93 27.70 -4.22
CA MET A 58 -8.58 26.59 -3.51
C MET A 58 -9.14 25.52 -4.46
N LEU A 59 -9.75 25.94 -5.57
CA LEU A 59 -10.31 25.02 -6.57
C LEU A 59 -9.21 24.21 -7.26
N TRP A 60 -8.09 24.82 -7.61
CA TRP A 60 -6.93 24.16 -8.21
C TRP A 60 -6.27 23.18 -7.24
N ARG A 61 -6.16 23.53 -5.94
CA ARG A 61 -5.69 22.59 -4.91
C ARG A 61 -6.55 21.33 -4.84
N LEU A 62 -7.86 21.47 -4.96
CA LEU A 62 -8.78 20.33 -4.95
C LEU A 62 -8.74 19.51 -6.24
N GLN A 63 -8.60 20.16 -7.40
CA GLN A 63 -8.65 19.48 -8.71
C GLN A 63 -7.30 18.91 -9.15
N HIS A 64 -6.20 19.49 -8.67
CA HIS A 64 -4.84 19.17 -9.08
C HIS A 64 -3.94 18.94 -7.87
N PRO A 65 -4.21 17.91 -7.04
CA PRO A 65 -3.35 17.55 -5.90
C PRO A 65 -1.96 17.08 -6.33
N ARG A 66 -1.80 16.75 -7.61
CA ARG A 66 -0.57 16.30 -8.24
C ARG A 66 -0.30 17.07 -9.53
N LEU A 67 0.90 17.60 -9.67
CA LEU A 67 1.31 18.25 -10.92
C LEU A 67 1.66 17.21 -11.98
N ASN A 68 0.91 17.23 -13.09
CA ASN A 68 1.17 16.40 -14.26
C ASN A 68 1.33 17.31 -15.50
N PHE A 69 2.57 17.45 -15.97
CA PHE A 69 2.89 18.33 -17.09
C PHE A 69 2.18 17.96 -18.39
N GLU A 70 2.01 16.67 -18.69
CA GLU A 70 1.31 16.23 -19.92
C GLU A 70 -0.11 16.80 -19.97
N PHE A 71 -0.82 16.70 -18.85
CA PHE A 71 -2.19 17.19 -18.75
C PHE A 71 -2.24 18.73 -18.79
N MET A 72 -1.33 19.39 -18.07
CA MET A 72 -1.32 20.85 -17.97
C MET A 72 -0.86 21.53 -19.26
N GLN A 73 0.10 20.96 -19.99
CA GLN A 73 0.53 21.47 -21.30
C GLN A 73 -0.56 21.33 -22.37
N ARG A 74 -1.44 20.32 -22.28
CA ARG A 74 -2.59 20.17 -23.19
C ARG A 74 -3.69 21.18 -22.88
N LYS A 75 -3.88 21.52 -21.60
CA LYS A 75 -4.94 22.40 -21.15
C LYS A 75 -4.58 23.87 -21.18
N LEU A 76 -3.33 24.22 -20.85
CA LEU A 76 -2.90 25.60 -20.63
C LEU A 76 -1.96 26.09 -21.74
N ARG A 77 -2.17 27.32 -22.21
CA ARG A 77 -1.20 28.01 -23.07
C ARG A 77 0.01 28.45 -22.25
N ARG A 78 1.16 28.65 -22.90
CA ARG A 78 2.48 28.88 -22.23
C ARG A 78 2.43 29.89 -21.06
N SER A 79 1.89 31.09 -21.29
CA SER A 79 1.82 32.13 -20.25
C SER A 79 0.89 31.75 -19.10
N ASP A 80 -0.20 31.04 -19.38
CA ASP A 80 -1.20 30.62 -18.40
C ASP A 80 -0.68 29.46 -17.55
N LEU A 81 0.12 28.58 -18.14
CA LEU A 81 0.83 27.52 -17.45
C LEU A 81 1.89 28.09 -16.49
N GLU A 82 2.66 29.07 -16.91
CA GLU A 82 3.69 29.71 -16.06
C GLU A 82 3.04 30.39 -14.84
N LEU A 83 1.95 31.12 -15.03
CA LEU A 83 1.20 31.73 -13.93
C LEU A 83 0.59 30.68 -13.00
N PHE A 84 -0.05 29.65 -13.55
CA PHE A 84 -0.61 28.55 -12.76
C PHE A 84 0.47 27.90 -11.87
N LEU A 85 1.65 27.64 -12.43
CA LEU A 85 2.75 27.02 -11.69
C LEU A 85 3.25 27.93 -10.56
N GLN A 86 3.42 29.22 -10.80
CA GLN A 86 3.89 30.16 -9.78
C GLN A 86 2.99 30.22 -8.55
N GLU A 87 1.67 30.18 -8.76
CA GLU A 87 0.69 30.17 -7.68
C GLU A 87 0.65 28.81 -6.97
N MET A 88 0.54 27.72 -7.73
CA MET A 88 0.21 26.40 -7.18
C MET A 88 1.41 25.64 -6.60
N ILE A 89 2.63 25.95 -7.00
CA ILE A 89 3.80 25.11 -6.66
C ILE A 89 4.08 25.02 -5.16
N ARG A 90 3.63 26.02 -4.39
CA ARG A 90 3.76 26.03 -2.91
C ARG A 90 2.81 25.04 -2.24
N ASP A 91 1.74 24.66 -2.92
CA ASP A 91 0.68 23.81 -2.37
C ASP A 91 0.59 22.43 -3.01
N ILE A 92 1.44 22.14 -4.00
CA ILE A 92 1.49 20.82 -4.65
C ILE A 92 2.46 19.90 -3.90
N PRO A 93 1.98 18.85 -3.22
CA PRO A 93 2.84 17.90 -2.52
C PRO A 93 3.43 16.83 -3.44
N SER A 94 2.87 16.63 -4.64
CA SER A 94 3.22 15.53 -5.52
C SER A 94 3.43 15.98 -6.97
N ILE A 95 4.46 15.44 -7.62
CA ILE A 95 4.78 15.72 -9.02
C ILE A 95 4.89 14.44 -9.84
N LYS A 96 4.60 14.54 -11.13
CA LYS A 96 4.81 13.49 -12.12
C LYS A 96 5.63 14.05 -13.26
N PHE A 97 6.79 13.43 -13.51
CA PHE A 97 7.61 13.71 -14.68
C PHE A 97 7.51 12.59 -15.70
N ARG A 98 7.69 12.95 -16.97
CA ARG A 98 7.92 11.99 -18.04
C ARG A 98 9.40 11.97 -18.38
N SER A 99 10.03 10.82 -18.26
CA SER A 99 11.48 10.72 -18.47
C SER A 99 11.89 11.15 -19.88
N GLU A 100 11.08 10.88 -20.92
CA GLU A 100 11.40 11.29 -22.29
C GLU A 100 11.21 12.80 -22.56
N HIS A 101 10.48 13.52 -21.70
CA HIS A 101 10.28 14.98 -21.77
C HIS A 101 10.87 15.73 -20.58
N LEU A 102 11.68 15.06 -19.74
CA LEU A 102 12.09 15.60 -18.45
C LEU A 102 12.83 16.93 -18.60
N GLN A 103 13.71 17.06 -19.59
CA GLN A 103 14.40 18.34 -19.86
C GLN A 103 13.43 19.47 -20.22
N GLU A 104 12.40 19.20 -21.01
CA GLU A 104 11.40 20.19 -21.38
C GLU A 104 10.56 20.61 -20.17
N GLU A 105 10.21 19.65 -19.31
CA GLU A 105 9.47 19.86 -18.07
C GLU A 105 10.29 20.66 -17.05
N LEU A 106 11.60 20.40 -16.93
CA LEU A 106 12.52 21.22 -16.14
C LEU A 106 12.66 22.65 -16.70
N ASN A 107 12.79 22.80 -18.03
CA ASN A 107 12.85 24.12 -18.67
C ASN A 107 11.55 24.93 -18.49
N ILE A 108 10.41 24.28 -18.26
CA ILE A 108 9.14 24.96 -17.93
C ILE A 108 9.20 25.51 -16.51
N LEU A 109 9.70 24.71 -15.56
CA LEU A 109 9.90 25.16 -14.18
C LEU A 109 10.86 26.35 -14.11
N GLU A 110 11.99 26.27 -14.82
CA GLU A 110 12.96 27.37 -14.89
C GLU A 110 12.33 28.65 -15.47
N ARG A 111 11.57 28.54 -16.56
CA ARG A 111 10.86 29.70 -17.15
C ARG A 111 9.80 30.30 -16.22
N ALA A 112 9.16 29.47 -15.40
CA ALA A 112 8.26 29.92 -14.35
C ALA A 112 8.99 30.52 -13.13
N ASN A 113 10.32 30.67 -13.16
CA ASN A 113 11.18 31.10 -12.05
C ASN A 113 11.15 30.15 -10.83
N ILE A 114 10.92 28.86 -11.07
CA ILE A 114 10.87 27.83 -10.03
C ILE A 114 12.22 27.09 -10.01
N GLY A 115 13.11 27.52 -9.12
CA GLY A 115 14.42 26.87 -8.93
C GLY A 115 14.43 25.73 -7.91
N ARG A 116 13.41 25.64 -7.03
CA ARG A 116 13.27 24.62 -5.98
C ARG A 116 11.81 24.29 -5.72
N LEU A 117 11.56 23.02 -5.43
CA LEU A 117 10.26 22.42 -5.12
C LEU A 117 10.25 21.93 -3.67
N LEU A 118 10.29 22.87 -2.71
CA LEU A 118 10.45 22.55 -1.28
C LEU A 118 9.24 21.84 -0.66
N HIS A 119 8.06 22.00 -1.23
CA HIS A 119 6.81 21.41 -0.73
C HIS A 119 6.50 20.05 -1.34
N VAL A 120 7.22 19.66 -2.39
CA VAL A 120 7.06 18.36 -3.04
C VAL A 120 7.73 17.29 -2.18
N LYS A 121 6.91 16.32 -1.78
CA LYS A 121 7.30 15.15 -1.00
C LYS A 121 7.29 13.88 -1.83
N CYS A 122 6.42 13.80 -2.84
CA CYS A 122 6.26 12.62 -3.67
C CYS A 122 6.56 12.94 -5.15
N CYS A 123 7.33 12.08 -5.81
CA CYS A 123 7.65 12.22 -7.22
C CYS A 123 7.49 10.87 -7.90
N ALA A 124 6.84 10.83 -9.06
CA ALA A 124 6.99 9.68 -9.96
C ALA A 124 7.56 10.09 -11.30
N ILE A 125 8.41 9.23 -11.83
CA ILE A 125 9.00 9.36 -13.15
C ILE A 125 8.52 8.20 -14.00
N THR A 126 7.68 8.52 -14.99
CA THR A 126 7.13 7.53 -15.92
C THR A 126 7.91 7.48 -17.23
N TRP A 127 7.89 6.33 -17.87
CA TRP A 127 8.45 6.13 -19.20
C TRP A 127 7.40 5.53 -20.14
N ASP A 128 7.30 6.10 -21.34
CA ASP A 128 6.42 5.58 -22.38
C ASP A 128 7.00 4.28 -22.96
N ASN A 129 6.46 3.15 -22.51
CA ASN A 129 6.86 1.79 -22.90
C ASN A 129 6.28 1.31 -24.25
N SER A 130 5.80 2.22 -25.10
CA SER A 130 5.29 1.85 -26.42
C SER A 130 6.33 1.05 -27.24
N PRO A 131 5.91 -0.03 -27.95
CA PRO A 131 6.82 -0.94 -28.66
C PRO A 131 7.66 -0.23 -29.74
N SER A 132 7.22 0.93 -30.21
CA SER A 132 7.95 1.80 -31.15
C SER A 132 9.16 2.52 -30.54
N LYS A 133 9.21 2.69 -29.21
CA LYS A 133 10.27 3.42 -28.48
C LYS A 133 11.28 2.52 -27.76
N ARG A 134 11.16 1.18 -27.84
CA ARG A 134 12.13 0.24 -27.23
C ARG A 134 13.56 0.33 -27.80
N LYS A 135 13.77 1.06 -28.92
CA LYS A 135 15.07 1.25 -29.56
C LYS A 135 15.74 2.61 -29.27
N THR A 136 15.06 3.54 -28.58
CA THR A 136 15.66 4.83 -28.23
C THR A 136 16.52 4.69 -26.98
N LYS A 137 17.80 5.09 -27.07
CA LYS A 137 18.72 5.14 -25.93
C LYS A 137 18.11 6.00 -24.83
N PHE A 138 18.09 5.46 -23.61
CA PHE A 138 17.62 6.17 -22.42
C PHE A 138 18.46 7.44 -22.20
N PRO A 139 17.85 8.62 -22.08
CA PRO A 139 18.61 9.85 -21.82
C PRO A 139 19.09 9.87 -20.36
N LEU A 140 20.41 9.80 -20.16
CA LEU A 140 21.07 9.90 -18.84
C LEU A 140 20.84 11.28 -18.19
N TRP A 141 20.67 12.31 -19.01
CA TRP A 141 20.32 13.67 -18.59
C TRP A 141 18.82 13.90 -18.72
N PRO A 142 18.14 14.60 -17.79
CA PRO A 142 18.65 15.48 -16.71
C PRO A 142 18.33 15.05 -15.26
N PHE A 143 18.50 13.78 -14.91
CA PHE A 143 18.11 13.27 -13.58
C PHE A 143 18.91 13.85 -12.40
N LEU A 144 20.16 14.25 -12.62
CA LEU A 144 21.05 14.81 -11.60
C LEU A 144 20.56 16.16 -11.02
N ALA A 145 19.63 16.84 -11.69
CA ALA A 145 19.04 18.08 -11.18
C ALA A 145 17.96 17.81 -10.11
N LEU A 146 17.34 16.62 -10.11
CA LEU A 146 16.17 16.31 -9.28
C LEU A 146 16.45 16.39 -7.76
N PRO A 147 17.59 15.88 -7.23
CA PRO A 147 17.90 16.00 -5.81
C PRO A 147 17.99 17.45 -5.32
N ARG A 148 18.57 18.34 -6.14
CA ARG A 148 18.67 19.77 -5.83
C ARG A 148 17.32 20.47 -5.94
N LEU A 149 16.49 20.05 -6.89
CA LEU A 149 15.16 20.61 -7.10
C LEU A 149 14.21 20.20 -5.96
N MET A 150 14.23 18.94 -5.54
CA MET A 150 13.29 18.34 -4.57
C MET A 150 14.00 17.82 -3.32
N SER A 151 14.69 18.70 -2.59
CA SER A 151 15.48 18.32 -1.40
C SER A 151 14.67 17.73 -0.22
N ASN A 152 13.34 17.84 -0.24
CA ASN A 152 12.43 17.34 0.79
C ASN A 152 11.66 16.08 0.35
N LEU A 153 12.10 15.43 -0.73
CA LEU A 153 11.45 14.24 -1.26
C LEU A 153 11.53 13.08 -0.25
N THR A 154 10.37 12.49 0.05
CA THR A 154 10.20 11.31 0.90
C THR A 154 9.82 10.08 0.09
N ASP A 155 9.13 10.25 -1.04
CA ASP A 155 8.60 9.16 -1.85
C ASP A 155 9.01 9.33 -3.31
N LEU A 156 9.62 8.30 -3.90
CA LEU A 156 10.08 8.30 -5.28
C LEU A 156 9.68 7.02 -6.01
N ASP A 157 8.88 7.16 -7.08
CA ASP A 157 8.56 6.04 -7.97
C ASP A 157 9.24 6.21 -9.33
N ILE A 158 9.95 5.19 -9.78
CA ILE A 158 10.71 5.20 -11.03
C ILE A 158 10.28 4.02 -11.90
N TYR A 159 9.66 4.33 -13.03
CA TYR A 159 9.21 3.35 -14.02
C TYR A 159 10.11 3.32 -15.26
N CYS A 160 11.35 3.77 -15.13
CA CYS A 160 12.31 3.89 -16.21
C CYS A 160 13.67 3.29 -15.80
N PRO A 161 14.53 2.89 -16.76
CA PRO A 161 15.87 2.40 -16.44
C PRO A 161 16.71 3.44 -15.68
N VAL A 162 17.51 3.00 -14.70
CA VAL A 162 18.38 3.84 -13.88
C VAL A 162 19.83 3.37 -14.05
N GLN A 163 20.69 4.24 -14.56
CA GLN A 163 22.12 3.91 -14.73
C GLN A 163 23.04 4.67 -13.76
N ASP A 164 22.62 5.84 -13.28
CA ASP A 164 23.44 6.76 -12.48
C ASP A 164 23.06 6.77 -11.00
N CYS A 165 24.01 7.18 -10.16
CA CYS A 165 23.85 7.37 -8.71
C CYS A 165 23.33 8.79 -8.43
N PHE A 166 22.05 9.04 -8.73
CA PHE A 166 21.40 10.30 -8.32
C PHE A 166 20.43 10.10 -7.16
N ILE A 167 19.93 8.88 -6.96
CA ILE A 167 18.91 8.57 -5.95
C ILE A 167 19.51 8.64 -4.54
N ASP A 168 20.76 8.26 -4.38
CA ASP A 168 21.54 8.36 -3.13
C ASP A 168 21.66 9.78 -2.59
N GLN A 169 21.44 10.81 -3.42
CA GLN A 169 21.49 12.21 -3.02
C GLN A 169 20.19 12.67 -2.31
N PHE A 170 19.12 11.88 -2.32
CA PHE A 170 17.88 12.19 -1.60
C PHE A 170 17.98 11.79 -0.12
N GLY A 171 18.59 12.65 0.71
CA GLY A 171 18.84 12.36 2.13
C GLY A 171 17.60 12.22 3.04
N LYS A 172 16.38 12.42 2.53
CA LYS A 172 15.11 12.26 3.28
C LYS A 172 14.20 11.17 2.70
N LEU A 173 14.71 10.38 1.76
CA LEU A 173 13.92 9.36 1.08
C LEU A 173 13.51 8.26 2.06
N GLU A 174 12.20 8.05 2.19
CA GLU A 174 11.59 7.02 3.04
C GLU A 174 10.98 5.88 2.24
N ALA A 175 10.49 6.14 1.02
CA ALA A 175 9.91 5.12 0.14
C ALA A 175 10.47 5.24 -1.28
N LEU A 176 10.87 4.10 -1.85
CA LEU A 176 11.42 4.02 -3.19
C LEU A 176 10.80 2.85 -3.96
N THR A 177 10.20 3.14 -5.10
CA THR A 177 9.73 2.13 -6.07
C THR A 177 10.58 2.18 -7.33
N ILE A 178 11.15 1.05 -7.75
CA ILE A 178 11.89 0.94 -9.01
C ILE A 178 11.30 -0.22 -9.82
N ALA A 179 10.51 0.11 -10.85
CA ALA A 179 9.93 -0.88 -11.76
C ALA A 179 10.80 -1.12 -13.02
N GLY A 180 11.74 -0.23 -13.32
CA GLY A 180 12.69 -0.38 -14.44
C GLY A 180 13.97 -1.13 -14.05
N GLU A 181 14.85 -1.37 -15.04
CA GLU A 181 16.21 -1.88 -14.78
C GLU A 181 17.03 -0.87 -13.99
N ILE A 182 17.94 -1.33 -13.13
CA ILE A 182 18.88 -0.48 -12.41
C ILE A 182 20.28 -1.08 -12.43
N SER A 183 21.29 -0.24 -12.63
CA SER A 183 22.69 -0.64 -12.59
C SER A 183 23.14 -1.01 -11.17
N THR A 184 24.05 -1.97 -11.06
CA THR A 184 24.64 -2.37 -9.76
C THR A 184 25.24 -1.18 -8.98
N PRO A 185 26.04 -0.29 -9.60
CA PRO A 185 26.59 0.85 -8.85
C PRO A 185 25.51 1.79 -8.31
N ALA A 186 24.44 2.04 -9.07
CA ALA A 186 23.34 2.90 -8.62
C ALA A 186 22.60 2.28 -7.43
N MET A 187 22.39 0.96 -7.45
CA MET A 187 21.75 0.25 -6.36
C MET A 187 22.61 0.19 -5.09
N GLU A 188 23.91 -0.09 -5.24
CA GLU A 188 24.86 -0.05 -4.13
C GLU A 188 24.93 1.34 -3.48
N ALA A 189 24.92 2.41 -4.29
CA ALA A 189 24.88 3.78 -3.79
C ALA A 189 23.62 4.07 -2.96
N ILE A 190 22.45 3.54 -3.36
CA ILE A 190 21.20 3.67 -2.60
C ILE A 190 21.35 3.01 -1.22
N TYR A 191 21.87 1.78 -1.17
CA TYR A 191 22.05 1.05 0.09
C TYR A 191 23.04 1.73 1.04
N LEU A 192 24.04 2.44 0.50
CA LEU A 192 25.08 3.14 1.25
C LEU A 192 24.74 4.62 1.55
N SER A 193 23.66 5.16 0.99
CA SER A 193 23.30 6.59 1.09
C SER A 193 23.04 7.08 2.52
N GLY A 194 22.67 6.17 3.42
CA GLY A 194 22.25 6.52 4.79
C GLY A 194 20.89 7.20 4.86
N ALA A 195 20.13 7.25 3.77
CA ALA A 195 18.76 7.74 3.77
C ALA A 195 17.86 6.91 4.71
N PRO A 196 16.82 7.50 5.33
CA PRO A 196 15.89 6.81 6.22
C PRO A 196 14.89 5.93 5.45
N LEU A 197 15.37 5.12 4.50
CA LEU A 197 14.56 4.30 3.61
C LEU A 197 13.83 3.22 4.41
N LYS A 198 12.50 3.31 4.47
CA LYS A 198 11.57 2.39 5.16
C LYS A 198 10.94 1.38 4.23
N THR A 199 10.69 1.77 2.98
CA THR A 199 10.04 0.93 1.97
C THR A 199 10.86 0.90 0.70
N LEU A 200 11.13 -0.30 0.18
CA LEU A 200 11.76 -0.51 -1.12
C LEU A 200 10.93 -1.50 -1.93
N ASP A 201 10.34 -1.03 -3.03
CA ASP A 201 9.51 -1.82 -3.91
C ASP A 201 10.21 -2.02 -5.27
N LEU A 202 10.50 -3.27 -5.60
CA LEU A 202 11.16 -3.71 -6.84
C LEU A 202 10.22 -4.62 -7.64
N PRO A 203 9.10 -4.10 -8.18
CA PRO A 203 8.05 -4.90 -8.79
C PRO A 203 8.35 -5.35 -10.22
N GLY A 204 9.42 -4.84 -10.85
CA GLY A 204 9.73 -5.17 -12.24
C GLY A 204 10.20 -6.63 -12.41
N PRO A 205 10.08 -7.20 -13.63
CA PRO A 205 10.48 -8.59 -13.93
C PRO A 205 12.01 -8.79 -13.99
N HIS A 206 12.78 -7.80 -13.53
CA HIS A 206 14.22 -7.78 -13.60
C HIS A 206 14.83 -8.39 -12.34
N THR A 207 16.02 -8.98 -12.47
CA THR A 207 16.83 -9.37 -11.31
C THR A 207 17.60 -8.17 -10.79
N TYR A 208 17.21 -7.65 -9.63
CA TYR A 208 17.82 -6.48 -9.03
C TYR A 208 19.08 -6.84 -8.23
N PRO A 209 20.12 -5.99 -8.24
CA PRO A 209 21.28 -6.16 -7.37
C PRO A 209 20.89 -5.99 -5.89
N ILE A 210 20.87 -7.08 -5.12
CA ILE A 210 20.53 -7.02 -3.68
C ILE A 210 21.77 -6.89 -2.79
N ARG A 211 22.97 -7.12 -3.33
CA ARG A 211 24.19 -7.09 -2.55
C ARG A 211 24.37 -5.74 -1.83
N GLY A 212 24.48 -5.79 -0.51
CA GLY A 212 24.55 -4.65 0.38
C GLY A 212 23.23 -4.20 0.98
N ILE A 213 22.08 -4.83 0.68
CA ILE A 213 20.77 -4.36 1.18
C ILE A 213 20.71 -4.35 2.72
N SER A 214 21.46 -5.23 3.39
CA SER A 214 21.54 -5.31 4.86
C SER A 214 22.09 -4.04 5.52
N HIS A 215 22.75 -3.14 4.77
CA HIS A 215 23.18 -1.83 5.27
C HIS A 215 22.00 -0.86 5.49
N CYS A 216 20.83 -1.13 4.92
CA CYS A 216 19.63 -0.32 5.07
C CYS A 216 19.00 -0.52 6.46
N LYS A 217 19.49 0.22 7.46
CA LYS A 217 19.07 0.10 8.87
C LYS A 217 17.60 0.41 9.14
N HIS A 218 16.95 1.16 8.27
CA HIS A 218 15.56 1.60 8.44
C HIS A 218 14.56 0.82 7.59
N LEU A 219 15.03 -0.08 6.73
CA LEU A 219 14.19 -0.77 5.77
C LEU A 219 13.31 -1.80 6.48
N CYS A 220 12.01 -1.57 6.43
CA CYS A 220 11.00 -2.41 7.07
C CYS A 220 10.15 -3.19 6.06
N ASN A 221 9.84 -2.58 4.91
CA ASN A 221 8.97 -3.18 3.90
C ASN A 221 9.76 -3.39 2.61
N LEU A 222 9.80 -4.63 2.13
CA LEU A 222 10.52 -4.99 0.92
C LEU A 222 9.58 -5.76 -0.02
N LEU A 223 9.39 -5.24 -1.23
CA LEU A 223 8.77 -5.98 -2.32
C LEU A 223 9.82 -6.34 -3.37
N VAL A 224 9.90 -7.62 -3.72
CA VAL A 224 10.87 -8.12 -4.71
C VAL A 224 10.24 -9.13 -5.67
N HIS A 225 10.70 -9.13 -6.91
CA HIS A 225 10.46 -10.22 -7.85
C HIS A 225 11.12 -11.53 -7.40
N LEU A 226 10.54 -12.68 -7.72
CA LEU A 226 11.03 -14.01 -7.33
C LEU A 226 12.53 -14.24 -7.65
N ASP A 227 12.97 -13.87 -8.85
CA ASP A 227 14.37 -14.05 -9.27
C ASP A 227 15.35 -13.21 -8.44
N THR A 228 14.91 -12.02 -8.03
CA THR A 228 15.63 -11.11 -7.16
C THR A 228 15.75 -11.73 -5.76
N PHE A 229 14.64 -12.23 -5.21
CA PHE A 229 14.65 -12.95 -3.95
C PHE A 229 15.63 -14.14 -3.94
N PHE A 230 15.64 -14.99 -4.98
CA PHE A 230 16.59 -16.10 -5.07
C PHE A 230 18.06 -15.65 -5.12
N ALA A 231 18.35 -14.54 -5.80
CA ALA A 231 19.70 -14.04 -5.92
C ALA A 231 20.26 -13.46 -4.60
N GLY A 232 19.40 -12.99 -3.68
CA GLY A 232 19.81 -12.22 -2.51
C GLY A 232 19.19 -12.62 -1.17
N GLN A 233 18.56 -13.80 -1.08
CA GLN A 233 17.82 -14.24 0.12
C GLN A 233 18.59 -14.04 1.43
N SER A 234 19.85 -14.46 1.49
CA SER A 234 20.65 -14.36 2.73
C SER A 234 20.82 -12.93 3.23
N GLU A 235 20.88 -11.96 2.31
CA GLU A 235 21.04 -10.56 2.68
C GLU A 235 19.70 -9.91 3.06
N ILE A 236 18.61 -10.32 2.41
CA ILE A 236 17.25 -9.93 2.79
C ILE A 236 16.97 -10.36 4.23
N LEU A 237 17.33 -11.59 4.60
CA LEU A 237 17.09 -12.12 5.95
C LEU A 237 17.97 -11.48 7.02
N GLN A 238 19.06 -10.81 6.62
CA GLN A 238 19.93 -10.03 7.51
C GLN A 238 19.43 -8.59 7.73
N LEU A 239 18.32 -8.18 7.11
CA LEU A 239 17.75 -6.86 7.35
C LEU A 239 17.32 -6.72 8.80
N PRO A 240 17.81 -5.69 9.53
CA PRO A 240 17.64 -5.61 10.98
C PRO A 240 16.20 -5.28 11.40
N ARG A 241 15.42 -4.65 10.52
CA ARG A 241 14.07 -4.15 10.83
C ARG A 241 13.01 -4.65 9.84
N LEU A 242 13.30 -5.71 9.09
CA LEU A 242 12.36 -6.29 8.15
C LEU A 242 11.08 -6.69 8.88
N ALA A 243 9.98 -6.04 8.51
CA ALA A 243 8.65 -6.25 9.07
C ALA A 243 7.72 -6.89 8.03
N GLU A 244 7.95 -6.61 6.75
CA GLU A 244 7.17 -7.16 5.65
C GLU A 244 8.07 -7.53 4.47
N LEU A 245 7.93 -8.76 3.99
CA LEU A 245 8.53 -9.25 2.75
C LEU A 245 7.42 -9.68 1.79
N ARG A 246 7.32 -9.00 0.65
CA ARG A 246 6.41 -9.32 -0.46
C ARG A 246 7.20 -9.89 -1.63
N ILE A 247 6.76 -11.04 -2.15
CA ILE A 247 7.39 -11.70 -3.31
C ILE A 247 6.39 -11.78 -4.44
N THR A 248 6.73 -11.21 -5.61
CA THR A 248 5.86 -11.14 -6.79
C THR A 248 6.30 -12.08 -7.92
N GLU A 249 5.42 -12.23 -8.93
CA GLU A 249 5.60 -13.07 -10.13
C GLU A 249 6.03 -14.51 -9.83
N ILE A 250 5.27 -15.17 -8.96
CA ILE A 250 5.60 -16.52 -8.57
C ILE A 250 5.21 -17.48 -9.70
N ARG A 251 6.15 -18.35 -10.04
CA ARG A 251 6.00 -19.41 -11.06
C ARG A 251 6.47 -20.72 -10.47
N GLU A 252 5.98 -21.82 -11.05
CA GLU A 252 6.37 -23.17 -10.63
C GLU A 252 7.90 -23.31 -10.70
N ASN A 253 8.52 -23.43 -9.54
CA ASN A 253 9.96 -23.56 -9.40
C ASN A 253 10.26 -24.48 -8.22
N LYS A 254 11.06 -25.52 -8.44
CA LYS A 254 11.45 -26.49 -7.40
C LYS A 254 12.23 -25.84 -6.24
N ASP A 255 12.89 -24.73 -6.51
CA ASP A 255 13.72 -24.03 -5.53
C ASP A 255 12.90 -23.12 -4.61
N ILE A 256 11.66 -22.77 -4.97
CA ILE A 256 10.86 -21.85 -4.17
C ILE A 256 10.52 -22.44 -2.80
N THR A 257 10.16 -23.72 -2.76
CA THR A 257 9.85 -24.40 -1.50
C THR A 257 11.06 -24.36 -0.58
N LYS A 258 12.25 -24.67 -1.12
CA LYS A 258 13.49 -24.65 -0.34
C LYS A 258 13.81 -23.25 0.16
N ALA A 259 13.68 -22.23 -0.69
CA ALA A 259 13.95 -20.85 -0.32
C ALA A 259 12.99 -20.36 0.77
N LEU A 260 11.67 -20.59 0.63
CA LEU A 260 10.68 -20.19 1.64
C LEU A 260 10.84 -20.99 2.94
N SER A 261 11.11 -22.30 2.87
CA SER A 261 11.45 -23.10 4.05
C SER A 261 12.69 -22.54 4.77
N ASN A 262 13.70 -22.05 4.05
CA ASN A 262 14.86 -21.39 4.67
C ASN A 262 14.45 -20.08 5.37
N VAL A 263 13.56 -19.27 4.79
CA VAL A 263 13.03 -18.05 5.46
C VAL A 263 12.34 -18.43 6.76
N VAL A 264 11.44 -19.42 6.69
CA VAL A 264 10.71 -19.92 7.87
C VAL A 264 11.69 -20.44 8.92
N GLN A 265 12.74 -21.16 8.54
CA GLN A 265 13.74 -21.67 9.49
C GLN A 265 14.58 -20.58 10.14
N GLU A 266 15.02 -19.58 9.39
CA GLU A 266 15.86 -18.49 9.92
C GLU A 266 15.06 -17.49 10.76
N LYS A 267 13.79 -17.26 10.41
CA LYS A 267 12.92 -16.24 11.01
C LYS A 267 11.73 -16.81 11.76
N CYS A 268 11.76 -18.09 12.16
CA CYS A 268 10.60 -18.77 12.77
C CYS A 268 10.02 -18.07 14.00
N ASN A 269 10.89 -17.47 14.82
CA ASN A 269 10.50 -16.76 16.05
C ASN A 269 10.01 -15.34 15.78
N GLU A 270 10.34 -14.76 14.62
CA GLU A 270 9.91 -13.42 14.23
C GLU A 270 8.64 -13.47 13.38
N LEU A 271 8.36 -14.57 12.68
CA LEU A 271 7.22 -14.66 11.76
C LEU A 271 5.87 -14.64 12.52
N VAL A 272 5.05 -13.62 12.23
CA VAL A 272 3.73 -13.40 12.84
C VAL A 272 2.59 -13.64 11.86
N GLY A 273 2.83 -13.42 10.56
CA GLY A 273 1.82 -13.59 9.53
C GLY A 273 2.39 -14.13 8.23
N ILE A 274 1.62 -14.97 7.55
CA ILE A 274 1.97 -15.46 6.22
C ILE A 274 0.75 -15.52 5.32
N LYS A 275 0.91 -15.00 4.10
CA LYS A 275 -0.05 -15.09 3.00
C LYS A 275 0.62 -15.79 1.82
N ILE A 276 -0.03 -16.81 1.27
CA ILE A 276 0.49 -17.57 0.13
C ILE A 276 -0.64 -17.86 -0.86
N ASP A 277 -0.46 -17.44 -2.11
CA ASP A 277 -1.18 -17.95 -3.28
C ASP A 277 -0.50 -19.24 -3.77
N CYS A 278 -1.09 -20.40 -3.53
CA CYS A 278 -0.53 -21.69 -3.88
C CYS A 278 -0.70 -22.09 -5.36
N SER A 279 -1.14 -21.20 -6.26
CA SER A 279 -1.36 -21.50 -7.69
C SER A 279 -0.13 -22.01 -8.45
N PHE A 280 1.06 -21.91 -7.86
CA PHE A 280 2.34 -22.24 -8.48
C PHE A 280 2.98 -23.57 -8.03
N ALA A 281 2.40 -24.34 -7.10
CA ALA A 281 3.10 -25.45 -6.42
C ALA A 281 2.32 -26.78 -6.37
N ASP A 282 3.03 -27.87 -6.05
CA ASP A 282 2.45 -29.15 -5.56
C ASP A 282 1.92 -28.93 -4.13
N HIS A 283 0.77 -28.25 -4.07
CA HIS A 283 0.14 -27.55 -2.95
C HIS A 283 0.35 -28.19 -1.55
N ALA A 284 -0.18 -29.40 -1.31
CA ALA A 284 -0.10 -30.04 0.00
C ALA A 284 1.35 -30.43 0.39
N LYS A 285 2.14 -30.92 -0.58
CA LYS A 285 3.57 -31.23 -0.35
C LYS A 285 4.42 -29.99 -0.14
N PHE A 286 4.02 -28.88 -0.75
CA PHE A 286 4.66 -27.58 -0.56
C PHE A 286 4.45 -27.08 0.87
N LEU A 287 3.19 -27.07 1.34
CA LEU A 287 2.83 -26.59 2.68
C LEU A 287 3.49 -27.41 3.79
N SER A 288 3.42 -28.75 3.71
CA SER A 288 4.08 -29.63 4.69
C SER A 288 5.59 -29.39 4.78
N LYS A 289 6.27 -29.08 3.66
CA LYS A 289 7.72 -28.78 3.64
C LYS A 289 8.08 -27.42 4.23
N LEU A 290 7.15 -26.48 4.31
CA LEU A 290 7.42 -25.20 4.99
C LEU A 290 7.59 -25.38 6.51
N ALA A 291 6.97 -26.41 7.09
CA ALA A 291 7.03 -26.70 8.52
C ALA A 291 6.64 -25.49 9.39
N LEU A 292 5.47 -24.91 9.10
CA LEU A 292 4.95 -23.71 9.77
C LEU A 292 4.59 -23.96 11.24
N ASP A 293 4.41 -25.22 11.64
CA ASP A 293 4.25 -25.69 13.02
C ASP A 293 5.40 -25.26 13.95
N ARG A 294 6.56 -24.91 13.39
CA ARG A 294 7.72 -24.39 14.12
C ARG A 294 7.62 -22.91 14.48
N CYS A 295 6.71 -22.16 13.83
CA CYS A 295 6.55 -20.72 14.05
C CYS A 295 5.59 -20.46 15.23
N MET A 296 6.15 -20.33 16.42
CA MET A 296 5.36 -20.20 17.66
C MET A 296 4.63 -18.85 17.80
N ASN A 297 5.05 -17.85 17.03
CA ASN A 297 4.46 -16.50 17.02
C ASN A 297 3.54 -16.25 15.81
N LEU A 298 3.36 -17.26 14.94
CA LEU A 298 2.53 -17.14 13.75
C LEU A 298 1.04 -17.13 14.15
N THR A 299 0.42 -15.95 14.08
CA THR A 299 -0.99 -15.75 14.46
C THR A 299 -1.91 -15.59 13.25
N THR A 300 -1.36 -15.28 12.08
CA THR A 300 -2.11 -14.96 10.86
C THR A 300 -1.72 -15.91 9.73
N LEU A 301 -2.69 -16.63 9.16
CA LEU A 301 -2.49 -17.55 8.04
C LEU A 301 -3.50 -17.28 6.92
N GLU A 302 -3.03 -16.86 5.75
CA GLU A 302 -3.86 -16.70 4.55
C GLU A 302 -3.38 -17.61 3.44
N LEU A 303 -4.23 -18.53 3.00
CA LEU A 303 -3.94 -19.44 1.89
C LEU A 303 -4.96 -19.23 0.77
N SER A 304 -4.47 -19.08 -0.44
CA SER A 304 -5.30 -18.93 -1.63
C SER A 304 -4.94 -19.96 -2.69
N ASN A 305 -5.90 -20.36 -3.52
CA ASN A 305 -5.68 -21.31 -4.63
C ASN A 305 -4.99 -22.60 -4.17
N CYS A 306 -5.37 -23.14 -3.00
CA CYS A 306 -4.74 -24.31 -2.41
C CYS A 306 -5.56 -25.58 -2.64
N ILE A 307 -4.90 -26.65 -3.10
CA ILE A 307 -5.45 -28.01 -3.23
C ILE A 307 -4.84 -28.88 -2.13
N PHE A 308 -5.67 -29.39 -1.23
CA PHE A 308 -5.20 -30.17 -0.07
C PHE A 308 -5.06 -31.67 -0.35
N GLU A 309 -5.53 -32.15 -1.51
CA GLU A 309 -5.54 -33.56 -1.93
C GLU A 309 -6.23 -34.47 -0.90
N TYR A 310 -7.20 -33.94 -0.14
CA TYR A 310 -7.87 -34.62 0.98
C TYR A 310 -6.92 -35.17 2.06
N GLN A 311 -5.72 -34.60 2.18
CA GLN A 311 -4.78 -34.96 3.24
C GLN A 311 -5.29 -34.50 4.62
N ASP A 312 -4.90 -35.22 5.67
CA ASP A 312 -5.17 -34.79 7.04
C ASP A 312 -4.44 -33.46 7.31
N MET A 313 -5.14 -32.50 7.92
CA MET A 313 -4.55 -31.20 8.27
C MET A 313 -3.36 -31.34 9.22
N ALA A 314 -3.28 -32.43 9.99
CA ALA A 314 -2.12 -32.75 10.81
C ALA A 314 -0.84 -32.98 9.98
N GLU A 315 -0.97 -33.50 8.75
CA GLU A 315 0.15 -33.76 7.85
C GLU A 315 0.69 -32.49 7.16
N LEU A 316 -0.11 -31.41 7.14
CA LEU A 316 0.26 -30.13 6.53
C LEU A 316 1.17 -29.28 7.43
N CYS A 317 1.46 -29.74 8.66
CA CYS A 317 2.34 -29.05 9.61
C CYS A 317 1.93 -27.59 9.84
N PHE A 318 0.63 -27.35 10.05
CA PHE A 318 0.13 -26.02 10.39
C PHE A 318 0.38 -25.65 11.86
N PRO A 319 0.55 -24.35 12.16
CA PRO A 319 0.68 -23.86 13.54
C PRO A 319 -0.63 -24.01 14.35
N VAL A 320 -0.46 -24.10 15.68
CA VAL A 320 -1.55 -24.25 16.68
C VAL A 320 -1.82 -22.96 17.48
N CYS A 321 -1.30 -21.83 17.01
CA CYS A 321 -1.41 -20.52 17.65
C CYS A 321 -2.14 -19.46 16.80
N ILE A 322 -2.81 -19.88 15.72
CA ILE A 322 -3.52 -18.98 14.81
C ILE A 322 -4.71 -18.31 15.51
N THR A 323 -4.79 -16.99 15.36
CA THR A 323 -5.94 -16.15 15.78
C THR A 323 -6.77 -15.67 14.60
N TYR A 324 -6.17 -15.55 13.41
CA TYR A 324 -6.83 -15.18 12.17
C TYR A 324 -6.42 -16.12 11.03
N ALA A 325 -7.40 -16.65 10.29
CA ALA A 325 -7.14 -17.47 9.12
C ALA A 325 -8.02 -17.08 7.92
N GLN A 326 -7.48 -17.21 6.72
CA GLN A 326 -8.24 -17.09 5.46
C GLN A 326 -7.93 -18.27 4.54
N PHE A 327 -8.97 -18.87 3.98
CA PHE A 327 -8.88 -19.83 2.89
C PHE A 327 -9.70 -19.32 1.71
N ALA A 328 -9.05 -19.09 0.57
CA ALA A 328 -9.68 -18.56 -0.63
C ALA A 328 -9.45 -19.46 -1.84
N ASN A 329 -10.50 -19.77 -2.60
CA ASN A 329 -10.45 -20.64 -3.76
C ASN A 329 -9.76 -21.99 -3.46
N CYS A 330 -10.21 -22.64 -2.38
CA CYS A 330 -9.76 -23.98 -1.97
C CYS A 330 -10.83 -25.01 -2.32
N PRO A 331 -10.75 -25.67 -3.49
CA PRO A 331 -11.86 -26.46 -4.03
C PRO A 331 -12.12 -27.77 -3.28
N ASP A 332 -11.13 -28.33 -2.59
CA ASP A 332 -11.21 -29.62 -1.90
C ASP A 332 -11.08 -29.51 -0.37
N LEU A 333 -11.26 -28.30 0.18
CA LEU A 333 -11.30 -28.08 1.62
C LEU A 333 -12.63 -28.59 2.19
N THR A 334 -12.57 -29.66 2.97
CA THR A 334 -13.74 -30.32 3.56
C THR A 334 -14.08 -29.82 4.97
N ASP A 335 -15.31 -30.06 5.41
CA ASP A 335 -15.77 -29.77 6.78
C ASP A 335 -14.88 -30.42 7.85
N GLU A 336 -14.44 -31.67 7.64
CA GLU A 336 -13.63 -32.41 8.62
C GLU A 336 -12.25 -31.78 8.80
N GLN A 337 -11.56 -31.49 7.69
CA GLN A 337 -10.26 -30.81 7.70
C GLN A 337 -10.35 -29.45 8.42
N LEU A 338 -11.34 -28.63 8.07
CA LEU A 338 -11.50 -27.32 8.67
C LEU A 338 -11.85 -27.41 10.17
N LEU A 339 -12.66 -28.39 10.56
CA LEU A 339 -12.95 -28.65 11.98
C LEU A 339 -11.71 -29.04 12.77
N ASP A 340 -10.82 -29.86 12.20
CA ASP A 340 -9.58 -30.25 12.86
C ASP A 340 -8.62 -29.07 13.00
N PHE A 341 -8.54 -28.19 11.99
CA PHE A 341 -7.83 -26.92 12.09
C PHE A 341 -8.36 -26.02 13.21
N ILE A 342 -9.69 -25.90 13.33
CA ILE A 342 -10.35 -25.08 14.38
C ILE A 342 -10.14 -25.70 15.77
N LYS A 343 -10.13 -27.03 15.89
CA LYS A 343 -9.84 -27.74 17.15
C LYS A 343 -8.40 -27.50 17.61
N ALA A 344 -7.44 -27.56 16.68
CA ALA A 344 -6.03 -27.26 16.94
C ALA A 344 -5.83 -25.80 17.36
N ASN A 345 -6.57 -24.86 16.77
CA ASN A 345 -6.45 -23.42 17.01
C ASN A 345 -7.56 -22.89 17.94
N THR A 346 -7.49 -23.24 19.22
CA THR A 346 -8.51 -22.88 20.23
C THR A 346 -8.69 -21.36 20.45
N LYS A 347 -7.71 -20.55 20.04
CA LYS A 347 -7.73 -19.08 20.11
C LYS A 347 -8.15 -18.40 18.80
N LEU A 348 -8.52 -19.15 17.76
CA LEU A 348 -8.96 -18.57 16.49
C LEU A 348 -10.19 -17.68 16.72
N GLU A 349 -10.07 -16.40 16.40
CA GLU A 349 -11.06 -15.34 16.57
C GLU A 349 -11.80 -15.06 15.26
N GLU A 350 -11.09 -15.13 14.13
CA GLU A 350 -11.64 -14.83 12.81
C GLU A 350 -11.19 -15.86 11.77
N LEU A 351 -12.15 -16.30 10.95
CA LEU A 351 -11.95 -17.24 9.85
C LEU A 351 -12.70 -16.73 8.61
N ILE A 352 -11.98 -16.46 7.54
CA ILE A 352 -12.53 -16.05 6.24
C ILE A 352 -12.48 -17.25 5.28
N LEU A 353 -13.61 -17.56 4.65
CA LEU A 353 -13.75 -18.62 3.65
C LEU A 353 -14.35 -18.00 2.39
N ASP A 354 -13.60 -17.95 1.29
CA ASP A 354 -14.09 -17.46 -0.01
C ASP A 354 -13.93 -18.54 -1.07
N GLN A 355 -15.01 -18.87 -1.79
CA GLN A 355 -14.99 -19.89 -2.86
C GLN A 355 -14.48 -21.27 -2.39
N CYS A 356 -15.06 -21.80 -1.31
CA CYS A 356 -14.84 -23.16 -0.81
C CYS A 356 -16.13 -23.97 -1.01
N PRO A 357 -16.25 -24.77 -2.09
CA PRO A 357 -17.52 -25.40 -2.49
C PRO A 357 -17.88 -26.66 -1.70
N GLU A 358 -16.91 -27.37 -1.12
CA GLU A 358 -17.15 -28.62 -0.38
C GLU A 358 -17.59 -28.41 1.08
N LEU A 359 -17.77 -27.14 1.49
CA LEU A 359 -18.17 -26.80 2.85
C LEU A 359 -19.69 -26.78 3.02
N THR A 360 -20.19 -27.41 4.08
CA THR A 360 -21.63 -27.58 4.32
C THR A 360 -22.07 -27.08 5.71
N GLU A 361 -23.37 -27.05 5.98
CA GLU A 361 -23.93 -26.69 7.30
C GLU A 361 -23.36 -27.54 8.45
N ASN A 362 -22.89 -28.77 8.17
CA ASN A 362 -22.31 -29.65 9.17
C ASN A 362 -21.08 -29.01 9.85
N LEU A 363 -20.31 -28.19 9.13
CA LEU A 363 -19.23 -27.39 9.68
C LEU A 363 -19.72 -26.52 10.84
N LEU A 364 -20.82 -25.78 10.67
CA LEU A 364 -21.33 -24.84 11.66
C LEU A 364 -21.71 -25.55 12.97
N HIS A 365 -22.38 -26.70 12.85
CA HIS A 365 -22.71 -27.54 14.01
C HIS A 365 -21.47 -28.15 14.66
N GLY A 366 -20.49 -28.57 13.88
CA GLY A 366 -19.21 -29.06 14.37
C GLY A 366 -18.44 -27.99 15.15
N VAL A 367 -18.37 -26.76 14.62
CA VAL A 367 -17.71 -25.61 15.26
C VAL A 367 -18.36 -25.30 16.60
N LEU A 368 -19.69 -25.26 16.66
CA LEU A 368 -20.42 -25.08 17.91
C LEU A 368 -20.07 -26.15 18.94
N LYS A 369 -20.02 -27.42 18.54
CA LYS A 369 -19.67 -28.53 19.44
C LYS A 369 -18.26 -28.39 19.99
N VAL A 370 -17.29 -28.09 19.12
CA VAL A 370 -15.88 -27.88 19.51
C VAL A 370 -15.76 -26.71 20.49
N ARG A 371 -16.32 -25.54 20.15
CA ARG A 371 -16.20 -24.32 20.95
C ARG A 371 -17.03 -24.34 22.25
N SER A 372 -18.15 -25.05 22.28
CA SER A 372 -18.98 -25.19 23.49
C SER A 372 -18.34 -26.08 24.56
N SER A 373 -17.43 -26.98 24.18
CA SER A 373 -16.75 -27.91 25.08
C SER A 373 -15.45 -27.36 25.69
N GLY A 374 -14.97 -26.22 25.22
CA GLY A 374 -13.72 -25.60 25.68
C GLY A 374 -13.83 -24.84 26.99
N THR A 375 -12.72 -24.75 27.73
CA THR A 375 -12.60 -24.03 29.03
C THR A 375 -12.56 -22.50 28.89
N LYS A 376 -12.32 -21.98 27.69
CA LYS A 376 -12.41 -20.55 27.34
C LYS A 376 -13.23 -20.39 26.07
N GLN A 377 -14.37 -19.71 26.16
CA GLN A 377 -15.21 -19.38 25.01
C GLN A 377 -14.66 -18.13 24.33
N VAL A 378 -13.80 -18.33 23.32
CA VAL A 378 -13.46 -17.28 22.35
C VAL A 378 -14.48 -17.37 21.23
N ARG A 379 -15.20 -16.27 21.00
CA ARG A 379 -16.16 -16.13 19.91
C ARG A 379 -15.41 -16.26 18.58
N LEU A 380 -15.92 -17.09 17.67
CA LEU A 380 -15.42 -17.18 16.30
C LEU A 380 -16.30 -16.33 15.37
N LEU A 381 -15.69 -15.41 14.64
CA LEU A 381 -16.27 -14.75 13.48
C LEU A 381 -15.95 -15.55 12.23
N LEU A 382 -16.99 -16.03 11.54
CA LEU A 382 -16.89 -16.78 10.30
C LEU A 382 -17.39 -15.91 9.14
N SER A 383 -16.48 -15.47 8.30
CA SER A 383 -16.79 -14.61 7.15
C SER A 383 -16.82 -15.44 5.89
N VAL A 384 -17.95 -15.46 5.17
CA VAL A 384 -18.15 -16.32 4.00
C VAL A 384 -18.33 -15.47 2.74
N GLY A 385 -17.47 -15.70 1.75
CA GLY A 385 -17.56 -15.18 0.39
C GLY A 385 -17.86 -16.31 -0.60
N ARG A 386 -18.75 -16.05 -1.57
CA ARG A 386 -19.01 -16.92 -2.74
C ARG A 386 -19.04 -18.43 -2.47
N SER A 387 -19.63 -18.84 -1.34
CA SER A 387 -19.91 -20.24 -0.95
C SER A 387 -21.41 -20.34 -0.61
N PRO A 388 -22.27 -20.56 -1.63
CA PRO A 388 -23.72 -20.37 -1.49
C PRO A 388 -24.34 -21.34 -0.48
N ASP A 389 -23.94 -22.61 -0.47
CA ASP A 389 -24.59 -23.64 0.36
C ASP A 389 -24.46 -23.36 1.87
N LEU A 390 -23.28 -22.90 2.31
CA LEU A 390 -23.02 -22.56 3.71
C LEU A 390 -23.76 -21.28 4.14
N TRP A 391 -23.71 -20.24 3.30
CA TRP A 391 -24.35 -18.95 3.59
C TRP A 391 -25.88 -19.06 3.58
N ASP A 392 -26.45 -19.71 2.57
CA ASP A 392 -27.89 -19.86 2.42
C ASP A 392 -28.49 -20.70 3.57
N SER A 393 -27.81 -21.77 3.98
CA SER A 393 -28.23 -22.58 5.13
C SER A 393 -28.24 -21.77 6.44
N TYR A 394 -27.20 -20.95 6.68
CA TYR A 394 -27.18 -20.06 7.84
C TYR A 394 -28.33 -19.04 7.82
N GLN A 395 -28.60 -18.45 6.65
CA GLN A 395 -29.71 -17.51 6.47
C GLN A 395 -31.09 -18.14 6.70
N GLN A 396 -31.29 -19.39 6.27
CA GLN A 396 -32.55 -20.12 6.51
C GLN A 396 -32.81 -20.37 8.01
N ASN A 397 -31.75 -20.48 8.82
CA ASN A 397 -31.81 -20.83 10.24
C ASN A 397 -31.41 -19.68 11.19
N LEU A 398 -31.52 -18.41 10.76
CA LEU A 398 -31.05 -17.23 11.53
C LEU A 398 -31.47 -17.22 13.00
N ASN A 399 -32.73 -17.55 13.30
CA ASN A 399 -33.23 -17.56 14.68
C ASN A 399 -32.51 -18.59 15.58
N TYR A 400 -32.09 -19.72 15.01
CA TYR A 400 -31.32 -20.74 15.73
C TYR A 400 -29.88 -20.28 15.99
N TRP A 401 -29.27 -19.59 15.02
CA TRP A 401 -27.90 -19.10 15.09
C TRP A 401 -27.76 -17.85 15.97
N ALA A 402 -28.74 -16.94 15.94
CA ALA A 402 -28.77 -15.75 16.80
C ALA A 402 -28.66 -16.09 18.31
N ARG A 403 -29.25 -17.22 18.73
CA ARG A 403 -29.15 -17.70 20.12
C ARG A 403 -27.75 -18.19 20.51
N LYS A 404 -26.86 -18.41 19.55
CA LYS A 404 -25.49 -18.93 19.72
C LYS A 404 -24.43 -17.95 19.24
N GLU A 405 -24.81 -16.70 19.04
CA GLU A 405 -23.96 -15.65 18.51
C GLU A 405 -22.71 -15.36 19.38
N SER A 406 -22.82 -15.61 20.69
CA SER A 406 -21.68 -15.52 21.63
C SER A 406 -20.56 -16.53 21.34
N ILE A 407 -20.85 -17.59 20.58
CA ILE A 407 -19.91 -18.66 20.23
C ILE A 407 -19.48 -18.52 18.77
N LEU A 408 -20.45 -18.33 17.86
CA LEU A 408 -20.24 -18.28 16.42
C LEU A 408 -21.07 -17.16 15.82
N LYS A 409 -20.42 -16.22 15.13
CA LYS A 409 -21.08 -15.21 14.30
C LYS A 409 -20.72 -15.45 12.85
N MET A 410 -21.67 -15.32 11.94
CA MET A 410 -21.40 -15.40 10.50
C MET A 410 -21.66 -14.06 9.81
N GLU A 411 -20.76 -13.66 8.92
CA GLU A 411 -20.87 -12.45 8.10
C GLU A 411 -20.56 -12.77 6.63
N SER A 412 -21.07 -11.93 5.73
CA SER A 412 -20.76 -12.02 4.31
C SER A 412 -19.68 -11.00 3.96
N VAL A 413 -18.68 -11.43 3.19
CA VAL A 413 -17.55 -10.59 2.78
C VAL A 413 -17.48 -10.50 1.25
N GLN A 414 -17.07 -9.34 0.75
CA GLN A 414 -16.72 -9.14 -0.66
C GLN A 414 -15.25 -9.52 -0.87
N SER A 415 -14.98 -10.22 -1.98
CA SER A 415 -13.65 -10.75 -2.32
C SER A 415 -12.52 -9.73 -2.14
N HIS A 416 -11.40 -10.18 -1.56
CA HIS A 416 -10.19 -9.37 -1.42
C HIS A 416 -9.19 -9.63 -2.56
N ASP A 417 -8.41 -8.61 -2.92
CA ASP A 417 -7.27 -8.74 -3.82
C ASP A 417 -6.16 -9.55 -3.15
N LEU A 418 -5.51 -10.42 -3.93
CA LEU A 418 -4.51 -11.37 -3.44
C LEU A 418 -3.14 -11.00 -3.99
N ASP A 419 -2.22 -10.64 -3.08
CA ASP A 419 -0.78 -10.64 -3.32
C ASP A 419 -0.25 -12.09 -3.33
N ASN A 420 0.79 -12.36 -4.12
CA ASN A 420 1.28 -13.73 -4.34
C ASN A 420 1.86 -14.36 -3.06
N ILE A 421 2.89 -13.76 -2.45
CA ILE A 421 3.39 -14.14 -1.12
C ILE A 421 3.67 -12.89 -0.30
N VAL A 422 3.18 -12.88 0.93
CA VAL A 422 3.48 -11.86 1.94
C VAL A 422 3.88 -12.53 3.24
N MET A 423 4.99 -12.11 3.83
CA MET A 423 5.45 -12.55 5.15
C MET A 423 5.59 -11.35 6.06
N HIS A 424 5.02 -11.45 7.26
CA HIS A 424 5.07 -10.42 8.29
C HIS A 424 5.91 -10.88 9.47
N PHE A 425 6.82 -10.03 9.92
CA PHE A 425 7.75 -10.29 11.01
C PHE A 425 7.54 -9.30 12.16
N GLU A 426 7.63 -9.78 13.39
CA GLU A 426 7.67 -8.96 14.58
C GLU A 426 9.00 -8.22 14.65
N ILE A 427 8.96 -6.89 14.59
CA ILE A 427 10.14 -6.08 14.89
C ILE A 427 10.39 -6.23 16.39
N THR A 428 11.44 -6.96 16.75
CA THR A 428 11.96 -6.92 18.12
C THR A 428 12.31 -5.48 18.45
N LYS A 429 11.60 -4.90 19.43
CA LYS A 429 11.91 -3.54 19.90
C LYS A 429 13.35 -3.57 20.39
N ASP A 430 14.22 -2.77 19.76
CA ASP A 430 15.57 -2.54 20.25
C ASP A 430 15.50 -2.23 21.75
N ILE A 431 16.20 -3.05 22.53
CA ILE A 431 16.57 -2.70 23.90
C ILE A 431 17.37 -1.39 23.75
N PRO A 432 16.99 -0.30 24.44
CA PRO A 432 17.68 0.97 24.28
C PRO A 432 19.17 0.76 24.57
N GLU A 433 20.02 1.12 23.60
CA GLU A 433 21.45 1.23 23.80
C GLU A 433 21.68 2.21 24.96
N ASN A 434 22.20 1.71 26.07
CA ASN A 434 22.63 2.50 27.23
C ASN A 434 23.96 3.21 26.94
#